data_AF-F8W1I1-F1
#
_entry.id   AF-F8W1I1-F1
#
_cell.length_a   1.000
_cell.length_b   1.000
_cell.length_c   1.000
_cell.angle_alpha   90.00
_cell.angle_beta   90.00
_cell.angle_gamma   90.00
#
_symmetry.space_group_name_H-M   'P 1'
#
loop_
_entity.id
_entity.type
_entity.pdbx_description
1 polymer ?
#
loop_
_entity_poly.entity_id
_entity_poly.type
_entity_poly.pdbx_seq_one_letter_code
_entity_poly.pdbx_strand_id
1 'polypeptide(L)'
;MEHGSIITQARREDALVLTKQGLVSKSSPKKPRGRNIFKTLILDNSPASYIFHPENAVPVQSWFDDMADTELLNLIPIFEELSGAEDVYTSLGQLRAP
;
A
#
# COMPACT_ATOMS: atom_id res chain seq x y z
N MET A 1 4.41 18.06 16.15
CA MET A 1 3.63 17.58 14.99
C MET A 1 4.37 16.37 14.46
N GLU A 2 3.96 15.17 14.85
CA GLU A 2 4.59 13.94 14.36
C GLU A 2 4.03 13.60 12.98
N HIS A 3 4.80 13.91 11.94
CA HIS A 3 4.53 13.43 10.59
C HIS A 3 4.95 11.96 10.49
N GLY A 4 4.09 11.06 10.99
CA GLY A 4 4.31 9.62 10.88
C GLY A 4 4.00 9.13 9.46
N SER A 5 5.04 8.79 8.69
CA SER A 5 4.88 8.06 7.42
C SER A 5 4.23 6.68 7.66
N ILE A 6 3.33 6.30 6.77
CA ILE A 6 2.46 5.12 6.88
C ILE A 6 2.88 4.09 5.84
N ILE A 7 3.96 3.38 6.13
CA ILE A 7 4.22 2.09 5.48
C ILE A 7 3.35 1.08 6.24
N THR A 8 2.36 0.50 5.57
CA THR A 8 1.55 -0.58 6.13
C THR A 8 2.21 -1.89 5.75
N GLN A 9 2.88 -2.53 6.72
CA GLN A 9 3.28 -3.94 6.61
C GLN A 9 2.00 -4.78 6.45
N ALA A 10 1.77 -5.33 5.28
CA ALA A 10 0.99 -6.55 5.19
C ALA A 10 1.83 -7.67 5.81
N ARG A 11 1.30 -8.28 6.85
CA ARG A 11 2.01 -9.38 7.50
C ARG A 11 1.81 -10.64 6.67
N ARG A 12 2.92 -11.35 6.48
CA ARG A 12 3.14 -12.67 5.88
C ARG A 12 2.17 -13.78 6.34
N GLU A 13 1.25 -13.51 7.26
CA GLU A 13 0.40 -14.49 7.93
C GLU A 13 -0.95 -14.64 7.23
N ASP A 14 -1.43 -13.63 6.50
CA ASP A 14 -2.67 -13.74 5.69
C ASP A 14 -2.45 -14.56 4.40
N ALA A 15 -1.22 -14.59 3.88
CA ALA A 15 -0.86 -15.39 2.71
C ALA A 15 -0.48 -16.85 3.04
N LEU A 16 -0.29 -17.20 4.32
CA LEU A 16 0.17 -18.54 4.74
C LEU A 16 -0.94 -19.47 5.24
N VAL A 17 -2.21 -19.04 5.25
CA VAL A 17 -3.37 -19.87 5.65
C VAL A 17 -3.78 -20.91 4.58
N LEU A 18 -2.86 -21.30 3.69
CA LEU A 18 -3.03 -22.47 2.81
C LEU A 18 -1.98 -23.57 3.02
N THR A 19 -1.14 -23.47 4.05
CA THR A 19 -0.21 -24.54 4.40
C THR A 19 -0.42 -25.02 5.84
N LYS A 20 -0.50 -26.34 5.95
CA LYS A 20 -0.98 -27.13 7.09
C LYS A 20 -0.12 -26.96 8.36
N GLN A 21 -0.76 -27.30 9.49
CA GLN A 21 -0.22 -27.56 10.84
C GLN A 21 0.16 -26.38 11.76
N GLY A 22 -0.76 -26.14 12.71
CA GLY A 22 -0.58 -25.75 14.11
C GLY A 22 0.73 -25.18 14.63
N LEU A 23 0.71 -23.89 15.01
CA LEU A 23 1.27 -23.38 16.26
C LEU A 23 0.69 -21.96 16.51
N VAL A 24 0.00 -21.75 17.64
CA VAL A 24 -0.47 -20.42 18.05
C VAL A 24 0.73 -19.61 18.55
N SER A 25 1.08 -18.53 17.84
CA SER A 25 1.83 -17.41 18.41
C SER A 25 0.88 -16.25 18.65
N LYS A 26 0.64 -15.93 19.93
CA LYS A 26 -0.11 -14.74 20.34
C LYS A 26 0.73 -13.50 20.05
N SER A 27 0.69 -13.00 18.82
CA SER A 27 0.97 -11.58 18.60
C SER A 27 -0.37 -10.84 18.63
N SER A 28 -0.51 -9.88 19.55
CA SER A 28 -1.72 -9.07 19.68
C SER A 28 -2.08 -8.46 18.32
N PRO A 29 -3.35 -8.52 17.87
CA PRO A 29 -3.78 -7.84 16.65
C PRO A 29 -3.44 -6.36 16.81
N LYS A 30 -2.49 -5.84 16.04
CA LYS A 30 -2.30 -4.40 15.96
C LYS A 30 -3.59 -3.86 15.35
N LYS A 31 -4.37 -3.12 16.15
CA LYS A 31 -5.61 -2.47 15.74
C LYS A 31 -5.40 -1.82 14.36
N PRO A 32 -6.23 -2.12 13.34
CA PRO A 32 -6.13 -1.43 12.07
C PRO A 32 -6.20 0.07 12.36
N ARG A 33 -5.22 0.81 11.84
CA ARG A 33 -5.22 2.27 11.96
C ARG A 33 -6.41 2.73 11.12
N GLY A 34 -7.54 2.99 11.78
CA GLY A 34 -8.80 3.37 11.15
C GLY A 34 -8.66 4.71 10.44
N ARG A 35 -8.15 4.68 9.21
CA ARG A 35 -8.08 5.82 8.32
C ARG A 35 -9.20 5.73 7.31
N ASN A 36 -9.67 6.89 6.88
CA ASN A 36 -10.63 6.95 5.79
C ASN A 36 -9.99 6.38 4.51
N ILE A 37 -10.59 5.33 3.95
CA ILE A 37 -10.12 4.67 2.73
C ILE A 37 -10.14 5.63 1.52
N PHE A 38 -11.05 6.59 1.51
CA PHE A 38 -11.14 7.63 0.46
C PHE A 38 -10.03 8.69 0.56
N LYS A 39 -9.19 8.60 1.59
CA LYS A 39 -8.02 9.49 1.83
C LYS A 39 -6.73 8.71 2.05
N THR A 40 -6.70 7.42 1.70
CA THR A 40 -5.55 6.53 1.95
C THR A 40 -5.11 5.84 0.67
N LEU A 41 -3.80 5.84 0.44
CA LEU A 41 -3.14 5.07 -0.62
C LEU A 41 -2.19 4.04 0.01
N ILE A 42 -2.00 2.93 -0.68
CA ILE A 42 -0.98 1.92 -0.37
C ILE A 42 0.09 2.00 -1.45
N LEU A 43 1.36 2.06 -1.05
CA LEU A 43 2.50 1.99 -1.95
C LEU A 43 3.34 0.78 -1.55
N ASP A 44 3.33 -0.26 -2.37
CA ASP A 44 3.97 -1.52 -2.04
C ASP A 44 4.40 -2.26 -3.31
N ASN A 45 5.49 -3.00 -3.21
CA ASN A 45 6.05 -3.81 -4.29
C ASN A 45 5.53 -5.25 -4.30
N SER A 46 4.69 -5.62 -3.33
CA SER A 46 4.10 -6.95 -3.23
C SER A 46 2.57 -6.88 -3.39
N PRO A 47 2.00 -7.49 -4.46
CA PRO A 47 0.55 -7.56 -4.65
C PRO A 47 -0.23 -8.20 -3.49
N ALA A 48 0.40 -9.14 -2.77
CA ALA A 48 -0.20 -9.73 -1.58
C ALA A 48 -0.46 -8.69 -0.48
N SER A 49 0.30 -7.59 -0.46
CA SER A 49 0.21 -6.60 0.61
C SER A 49 -1.07 -5.76 0.59
N TYR A 50 -1.76 -5.72 -0.53
CA TYR A 50 -2.97 -4.92 -0.72
C TYR A 50 -4.13 -5.74 -1.29
N ILE A 51 -4.13 -7.07 -1.06
CA ILE A 51 -5.17 -7.97 -1.57
C ILE A 51 -6.60 -7.57 -1.14
N PHE A 52 -6.74 -6.91 0.01
CA PHE A 52 -8.03 -6.44 0.52
C PHE A 52 -8.43 -5.02 0.06
N HIS A 53 -7.49 -4.27 -0.53
CA HIS A 53 -7.71 -2.91 -1.02
C HIS A 53 -6.88 -2.61 -2.30
N PRO A 54 -7.00 -3.43 -3.37
CA PRO A 54 -6.16 -3.26 -4.57
C PRO A 54 -6.43 -1.95 -5.32
N GLU A 55 -7.61 -1.38 -5.18
CA GLU A 55 -8.00 -0.11 -5.79
C GLU A 55 -7.35 1.08 -5.10
N ASN A 56 -6.96 0.95 -3.83
CA ASN A 56 -6.18 1.96 -3.11
C ASN A 56 -4.67 1.85 -3.32
N ALA A 57 -4.19 0.82 -4.03
CA ALA A 57 -2.78 0.47 -4.05
C ALA A 57 -2.07 0.89 -5.33
N VAL A 58 -1.10 1.79 -5.24
CA VAL A 58 -0.15 2.08 -6.32
C VAL A 58 0.98 1.05 -6.24
N PRO A 59 1.10 0.13 -7.22
CA PRO A 59 2.22 -0.80 -7.23
C PRO A 59 3.52 -0.07 -7.53
N VAL A 60 4.61 -0.48 -6.88
CA VAL A 60 5.98 -0.05 -7.21
C VAL A 60 6.86 -1.25 -7.52
N GLN A 61 7.89 -1.03 -8.31
CA GLN A 61 8.96 -1.95 -8.57
C GLN A 61 9.80 -2.12 -7.30
N SER A 62 10.44 -3.28 -7.22
CA SER A 62 11.41 -3.52 -6.17
C SER A 62 12.72 -2.87 -6.59
N TRP A 63 13.31 -2.08 -5.70
CA TRP A 63 14.62 -1.50 -5.93
C TRP A 63 15.73 -2.54 -5.69
N PHE A 64 16.71 -2.61 -6.59
CA PHE A 64 17.83 -3.56 -6.52
C PHE A 64 19.16 -2.90 -6.90
N ASP A 65 19.72 -2.06 -6.02
CA ASP A 65 21.05 -1.43 -6.18
C ASP A 65 21.26 -0.62 -7.48
N ASP A 66 20.17 -0.28 -8.19
CA ASP A 66 20.23 0.58 -9.37
C ASP A 66 20.23 2.05 -8.93
N MET A 67 21.37 2.70 -9.13
CA MET A 67 21.55 4.12 -8.84
C MET A 67 20.89 5.04 -9.87
N ALA A 68 20.49 4.49 -11.03
CA ALA A 68 19.71 5.20 -12.04
C ALA A 68 18.19 5.03 -11.86
N ASP A 69 17.74 4.27 -10.86
CA ASP A 69 16.31 4.13 -10.56
C ASP A 69 15.70 5.50 -10.22
N THR A 70 14.63 5.84 -10.93
CA THR A 70 13.84 7.06 -10.71
C THR A 70 12.38 6.76 -10.41
N GLU A 71 12.04 5.53 -10.02
CA GLU A 71 10.64 5.12 -9.92
C GLU A 71 9.85 6.02 -8.96
N LEU A 72 10.37 6.24 -7.75
CA LEU A 72 9.71 7.09 -6.77
C LEU A 72 9.59 8.54 -7.23
N LEU A 73 10.55 9.04 -8.02
CA LEU A 73 10.49 10.38 -8.61
C LEU A 73 9.36 10.47 -9.65
N ASN A 74 9.19 9.41 -10.45
CA ASN A 74 8.15 9.34 -11.46
C ASN A 74 6.73 9.32 -10.86
N LEU A 75 6.59 8.96 -9.57
CA LEU A 75 5.32 8.97 -8.86
C LEU A 75 4.93 10.35 -8.30
N ILE A 76 5.87 11.29 -8.20
CA ILE A 76 5.61 12.61 -7.60
C ILE A 76 4.43 13.34 -8.27
N PRO A 77 4.35 13.47 -9.61
CA PRO A 77 3.25 14.21 -10.24
C PRO A 77 1.87 13.59 -9.94
N ILE A 78 1.82 12.26 -9.87
CA ILE A 78 0.60 11.50 -9.54
C ILE A 78 0.17 11.79 -8.10
N PHE A 79 1.11 11.76 -7.15
CA PHE A 79 0.79 12.03 -5.75
C PHE A 79 0.45 13.50 -5.48
N GLU A 80 1.03 14.44 -6.22
CA GLU A 80 0.64 15.84 -6.17
C GLU A 80 -0.82 16.02 -6.61
N GLU A 81 -1.23 15.39 -7.71
CA GLU A 81 -2.62 15.39 -8.17
C GLU A 81 -3.56 14.75 -7.13
N LEU A 82 -3.24 13.54 -6.65
CA LEU A 82 -4.05 12.82 -5.68
C LEU A 82 -4.12 13.52 -4.31
N SER A 83 -3.15 14.36 -3.96
CA SER A 83 -3.15 15.11 -2.70
C SER A 83 -4.32 16.11 -2.62
N GLY A 84 -4.78 16.62 -3.76
CA GLY A 84 -5.93 17.52 -3.87
C GLY A 84 -7.28 16.81 -3.98
N ALA A 85 -7.29 15.49 -4.17
CA ALA A 85 -8.51 14.72 -4.42
C ALA A 85 -9.42 14.66 -3.19
N GLU A 86 -10.72 14.86 -3.40
CA GLU A 86 -11.73 14.60 -2.36
C GLU A 86 -11.82 13.10 -2.06
N ASP A 87 -11.78 12.27 -3.11
CA ASP A 87 -11.75 10.82 -3.05
C ASP A 87 -10.58 10.27 -3.88
N VAL A 88 -9.58 9.72 -3.20
CA VAL A 88 -8.41 9.11 -3.85
C VAL A 88 -8.77 7.80 -4.56
N TYR A 89 -9.83 7.10 -4.16
CA TYR A 89 -10.26 5.85 -4.77
C TYR A 89 -10.72 6.09 -6.22
N THR A 90 -11.65 7.04 -6.39
CA THR A 90 -12.14 7.42 -7.72
C THR A 90 -11.05 8.07 -8.57
N SER A 91 -10.27 8.98 -7.98
CA SER A 91 -9.22 9.71 -8.70
C SER A 91 -8.11 8.77 -9.19
N LEU A 92 -7.66 7.84 -8.35
CA LEU A 92 -6.68 6.82 -8.76
C LEU A 92 -7.27 5.86 -9.81
N GLY A 93 -8.56 5.54 -9.74
CA GLY A 93 -9.25 4.76 -10.76
C GLY A 93 -9.26 5.45 -12.13
N GLN A 94 -9.43 6.77 -12.18
CA GLN A 94 -9.41 7.55 -13.42
C GLN A 94 -8.01 7.58 -14.05
N LEU A 95 -6.96 7.72 -13.24
CA LEU A 95 -5.57 7.69 -13.71
C LEU A 95 -5.15 6.34 -14.30
N ARG A 96 -5.91 5.27 -14.03
CA ARG A 96 -5.68 3.93 -14.58
C ARG A 96 -6.46 3.64 -15.85
N ALA A 97 -7.42 4.49 -16.21
CA ALA A 97 -8.22 4.28 -17.41
C ALA A 97 -7.34 4.42 -18.67
N PRO A 98 -7.55 3.57 -19.70
CA PRO A 98 -6.76 3.57 -20.94
C PRO A 98 -6.94 4.83 -21.79
#